data_AF-A0AAC8VRL4-F1
#
_entry.id   AF-A0AAC8VRL4-F1
#
_cell.length_a   1.000
_cell.length_b   1.000
_cell.length_c   1.000
_cell.angle_alpha   90.00
_cell.angle_beta   90.00
_cell.angle_gamma   90.00
#
_symmetry.space_group_name_H-M   'P 1'
#
loop_
_entity.id
_entity.type
_entity.pdbx_description
1 polymer ?
#
loop_
_entity_poly.entity_id
_entity_poly.type
_entity_poly.pdbx_seq_one_letter_code
_entity_poly.pdbx_strand_id
1 'polypeptide(L)'
;MLNAQIIHDKQGKPEYAVIPYELYLSVLAQLEDDEALGSLPYEPDSDDDVTLPHEVVGISVEQNVSLQAAWRIWRGLSQQEVAEKLGISQSAVSQLESPDSRPQKRTREKLAALYGCQPEQLVQYR
;
A
#
# COMPACT_ATOMS: atom_id res chain seq x y z
N MET A 1 -25.20 -17.03 36.34
CA MET A 1 -26.18 -16.59 35.32
C MET A 1 -25.52 -15.48 34.53
N LEU A 2 -25.55 -15.55 33.19
CA LEU A 2 -25.02 -14.48 32.33
C LEU A 2 -25.95 -13.26 32.44
N ASN A 3 -25.50 -12.21 33.12
CA ASN A 3 -26.23 -10.94 33.22
C ASN A 3 -25.89 -10.03 32.04
N ALA A 4 -26.26 -10.44 30.83
CA ALA A 4 -26.11 -9.61 29.63
C ALA A 4 -27.40 -8.80 29.40
N GLN A 5 -27.26 -7.48 29.17
CA GLN A 5 -28.35 -6.64 28.70
C GLN A 5 -28.31 -6.57 27.17
N ILE A 6 -29.42 -6.89 26.50
CA ILE A 6 -29.50 -6.88 25.04
C ILE A 6 -30.15 -5.58 24.55
N ILE A 7 -29.45 -4.87 23.68
CA ILE A 7 -29.93 -3.67 22.99
C ILE A 7 -30.36 -4.09 21.58
N HIS A 8 -31.56 -3.68 21.18
CA HIS A 8 -32.17 -4.05 19.90
C HIS A 8 -32.19 -2.87 18.92
N ASP A 9 -32.14 -3.18 17.63
CA ASP A 9 -32.26 -2.20 16.55
C ASP A 9 -33.72 -1.70 16.38
N LYS A 10 -33.93 -0.82 15.40
CA LYS A 10 -35.26 -0.26 15.09
C LYS A 10 -36.28 -1.29 14.60
N GLN A 11 -35.84 -2.47 14.17
CA GLN A 11 -36.68 -3.58 13.72
C GLN A 11 -36.91 -4.62 14.83
N GLY A 12 -36.37 -4.39 16.03
CA GLY A 12 -36.49 -5.28 17.18
C GLY A 12 -35.51 -6.47 17.15
N LYS A 13 -34.48 -6.44 16.29
CA LYS A 13 -33.44 -7.46 16.26
C LYS A 13 -32.34 -7.12 17.27
N PRO A 14 -31.82 -8.09 18.05
CA PRO A 14 -30.64 -7.88 18.88
C PRO A 14 -29.47 -7.31 18.07
N GLU A 15 -28.94 -6.16 18.48
CA GLU A 15 -27.86 -5.46 17.80
C GLU A 15 -26.59 -5.40 18.66
N TYR A 16 -26.74 -5.13 19.96
CA TYR A 16 -25.61 -5.08 20.90
C TYR A 16 -25.93 -5.84 22.20
N ALA A 17 -24.90 -6.34 22.86
CA ALA A 17 -24.99 -6.89 24.21
C ALA A 17 -24.05 -6.11 25.15
N VAL A 18 -24.58 -5.63 26.26
CA VAL A 18 -23.81 -5.03 27.35
C VAL A 18 -23.58 -6.10 28.40
N ILE A 19 -22.32 -6.42 28.64
CA ILE A 19 -21.90 -7.43 29.60
C ILE A 19 -21.03 -6.80 30.70
N PRO A 20 -21.00 -7.39 31.91
CA PRO A 20 -20.06 -6.96 32.95
C PRO A 20 -18.62 -7.00 32.45
N TYR A 21 -17.81 -6.03 32.87
CA TYR A 21 -16.45 -5.87 32.36
C TYR A 21 -15.56 -7.10 32.58
N GLU A 22 -15.66 -7.75 33.75
CA GLU A 22 -14.90 -8.98 34.04
C GLU A 22 -15.28 -10.13 33.09
N LEU A 23 -16.56 -10.20 32.69
CA LEU A 23 -17.02 -11.19 31.72
C LEU A 23 -16.45 -10.89 30.33
N TYR A 24 -16.42 -9.61 29.91
CA TYR A 24 -15.76 -9.20 28.66
C TYR A 24 -14.28 -9.62 28.63
N LEU A 25 -13.55 -9.38 29.72
CA LEU A 25 -12.14 -9.79 29.82
C LEU A 25 -11.96 -11.31 29.73
N SER A 26 -12.84 -12.10 30.37
CA SER A 26 -12.78 -13.56 30.27
C SER A 26 -13.07 -14.08 28.86
N VAL A 27 -13.98 -13.41 28.14
CA VAL A 27 -14.29 -13.72 26.74
C VAL A 27 -13.11 -13.36 25.84
N LEU A 28 -12.49 -12.19 26.03
CA LEU A 28 -11.29 -11.80 25.29
C LEU A 28 -10.14 -12.78 25.50
N ALA A 29 -9.85 -13.16 26.75
CA ALA A 29 -8.78 -14.11 27.06
C ALA A 29 -9.03 -15.48 26.42
N GLN A 30 -10.29 -15.94 26.34
CA GLN A 30 -10.64 -17.17 25.63
C GLN A 30 -10.53 -17.02 24.12
N LEU A 31 -10.81 -15.85 23.56
CA LEU A 31 -10.66 -15.54 22.13
C LEU A 31 -9.21 -15.30 21.71
N GLU A 32 -8.32 -14.94 22.64
CA GLU A 32 -6.88 -14.84 22.41
C GLU A 32 -6.21 -16.22 22.32
N ASP A 33 -6.73 -17.21 23.05
CA ASP A 33 -6.30 -18.62 22.98
C ASP A 33 -6.99 -19.39 21.83
N ASP A 34 -8.14 -18.91 21.35
CA ASP A 34 -8.87 -19.50 20.24
C ASP A 34 -8.40 -18.88 18.91
N GLU A 35 -7.99 -19.70 17.94
CA GLU A 35 -7.71 -19.28 16.55
C GLU A 35 -8.94 -18.64 15.85
N ALA A 36 -10.04 -18.41 16.59
CA ALA A 36 -11.31 -17.82 16.19
C ALA A 36 -11.26 -16.32 15.86
N LEU A 37 -10.15 -15.60 16.09
CA LEU A 37 -9.81 -14.46 15.22
C LEU A 37 -9.42 -15.02 13.85
N GLY A 38 -10.41 -15.52 13.11
CA GLY A 38 -10.23 -15.92 11.73
C GLY A 38 -9.57 -14.76 10.99
N SER A 39 -8.55 -15.07 10.18
CA SER A 39 -7.92 -14.10 9.31
C SER A 39 -9.02 -13.27 8.65
N LEU A 40 -8.91 -11.93 8.71
CA LEU A 40 -9.78 -11.08 7.91
C LEU A 40 -9.81 -11.67 6.49
N PRO A 41 -10.97 -11.78 5.83
CA PRO A 41 -11.03 -12.22 4.45
C PRO A 41 -10.18 -11.25 3.64
N TYR A 42 -8.94 -11.67 3.40
CA TYR A 42 -7.93 -10.98 2.66
C TYR A 42 -7.81 -11.80 1.39
N GLU A 43 -8.34 -11.25 0.31
CA GLU A 43 -8.11 -11.78 -1.02
C GLU A 43 -6.77 -11.21 -1.47
N PRO A 44 -5.70 -12.03 -1.53
CA PRO A 44 -4.44 -11.52 -2.00
C PRO A 44 -4.57 -11.09 -3.46
N ASP A 45 -4.08 -9.90 -3.78
CA ASP A 45 -3.99 -9.38 -5.15
C ASP A 45 -2.56 -9.55 -5.69
N SER A 46 -2.38 -9.34 -7.00
CA SER A 46 -1.09 -9.45 -7.69
C SER A 46 0.00 -8.55 -7.13
N ASP A 47 -0.38 -7.53 -6.37
CA ASP A 47 0.51 -6.48 -5.89
C ASP A 47 0.97 -6.71 -4.43
N ASP A 48 0.46 -7.73 -3.73
CA ASP A 48 0.76 -7.94 -2.30
C ASP A 48 2.20 -8.34 -2.00
N ASP A 49 2.89 -8.92 -2.98
CA ASP A 49 4.32 -9.27 -2.88
C ASP A 49 5.24 -8.15 -3.41
N VAL A 50 4.67 -7.00 -3.82
CA VAL A 50 5.42 -5.86 -4.33
C VAL A 50 6.02 -5.08 -3.17
N THR A 51 7.23 -5.45 -2.78
CA THR A 51 8.01 -4.74 -1.77
C THR A 51 8.72 -3.52 -2.37
N LEU A 52 9.00 -2.48 -1.59
CA LEU A 52 9.84 -1.35 -2.02
C LEU A 52 11.14 -1.32 -1.20
N PRO A 53 12.32 -1.16 -1.83
CA PRO A 53 13.56 -0.97 -1.08
C PRO A 53 13.48 0.26 -0.17
N HIS A 54 14.03 0.14 1.04
CA HIS A 54 14.01 1.22 2.03
C HIS A 54 14.65 2.50 1.50
N GLU A 55 15.76 2.37 0.75
CA GLU A 55 16.49 3.48 0.16
C GLU A 55 15.63 4.29 -0.82
N VAL A 56 14.81 3.61 -1.62
CA VAL A 56 13.91 4.27 -2.59
C VAL A 56 12.84 5.06 -1.84
N VAL A 57 12.24 4.47 -0.80
CA VAL A 57 11.25 5.15 0.05
C VAL A 57 11.89 6.35 0.76
N GLY A 58 13.09 6.18 1.31
CA GLY A 58 13.86 7.24 1.96
C GLY A 58 14.09 8.42 1.01
N ILE A 59 14.60 8.17 -0.20
CA ILE A 59 14.82 9.22 -1.22
C ILE A 59 13.50 9.93 -1.57
N SER A 60 12.42 9.18 -1.79
CA SER A 60 11.11 9.75 -2.14
C SER A 60 10.60 10.72 -1.06
N VAL A 61 10.71 10.32 0.21
CA VAL A 61 10.24 11.12 1.35
C VAL A 61 11.17 12.31 1.63
N GLU A 62 12.48 12.07 1.73
CA GLU A 62 13.46 13.10 2.09
C GLU A 62 13.58 14.20 1.03
N GLN A 63 13.51 13.83 -0.24
CA GLN A 63 13.65 14.77 -1.36
C GLN A 63 12.30 15.25 -1.91
N ASN A 64 11.18 14.74 -1.36
CA ASN A 64 9.82 15.03 -1.80
C ASN A 64 9.63 14.83 -3.32
N VAL A 65 10.07 13.67 -3.81
CA VAL A 65 10.01 13.28 -5.23
C VAL A 65 9.15 12.02 -5.42
N SER A 66 8.63 11.83 -6.63
CA SER A 66 7.88 10.62 -6.97
C SER A 66 8.72 9.34 -6.85
N LEU A 67 8.06 8.18 -6.71
CA LEU A 67 8.75 6.89 -6.66
C LEU A 67 9.60 6.65 -7.92
N GLN A 68 9.11 7.04 -9.09
CA GLN A 68 9.89 6.95 -10.32
C GLN A 68 11.17 7.79 -10.27
N ALA A 69 11.10 9.03 -9.79
CA ALA A 69 12.28 9.87 -9.60
C ALA A 69 13.23 9.29 -8.54
N ALA A 70 12.70 8.75 -7.45
CA ALA A 70 13.50 8.09 -6.40
C ALA A 70 14.26 6.88 -6.94
N TRP A 71 13.62 6.03 -7.75
CA TRP A 71 14.26 4.91 -8.44
C TRP A 71 15.37 5.38 -9.39
N ARG A 72 15.12 6.44 -10.16
CA ARG A 72 16.12 7.04 -11.04
C ARG A 72 17.35 7.51 -10.25
N ILE A 73 17.13 8.22 -9.14
CA ILE A 73 18.19 8.74 -8.27
C ILE A 73 18.96 7.58 -7.61
N TRP A 74 18.26 6.56 -7.12
CA TRP A 74 18.88 5.37 -6.54
C TRP A 74 19.77 4.62 -7.53
N ARG A 75 19.40 4.61 -8.82
CA ARG A 75 20.22 4.07 -9.91
C ARG A 75 21.32 5.03 -10.40
N GLY A 76 21.42 6.23 -9.82
CA GLY A 76 22.44 7.21 -10.17
C GLY A 76 22.25 7.80 -11.57
N LEU A 77 21.04 7.78 -12.12
CA LEU A 77 20.75 8.26 -13.47
C LEU A 77 20.23 9.71 -13.44
N SER A 78 20.67 10.51 -14.40
CA SER A 78 20.05 11.80 -14.70
C SER A 78 18.78 11.63 -15.55
N GLN A 79 17.92 12.64 -15.55
CA GLN A 79 16.73 12.63 -16.43
C GLN A 79 17.13 12.58 -17.91
N GLN A 80 18.27 13.16 -18.28
CA GLN A 80 18.78 13.12 -19.64
C GLN A 80 19.21 11.70 -20.05
N GLU A 81 19.96 10.99 -19.20
CA GLU A 81 20.37 9.61 -19.50
C GLU A 81 19.16 8.68 -19.63
N VAL A 82 18.14 8.87 -18.80
CA VAL A 82 16.88 8.11 -18.93
C VAL A 82 16.18 8.44 -20.26
N ALA A 83 16.16 9.71 -20.65
CA ALA A 83 15.56 10.16 -21.89
C ALA A 83 16.27 9.55 -23.12
N GLU A 84 17.61 9.56 -23.13
CA GLU A 84 18.45 8.96 -24.17
C GLU A 84 18.20 7.45 -24.28
N LYS A 85 18.14 6.74 -23.14
CA LYS A 85 17.88 5.29 -23.12
C LYS A 85 16.46 4.91 -23.55
N LEU A 86 15.48 5.77 -23.33
CA LEU A 86 14.08 5.56 -23.71
C LEU A 86 13.74 6.12 -25.10
N GLY A 87 14.64 6.90 -25.71
CA GLY A 87 14.40 7.61 -26.97
C GLY A 87 13.32 8.70 -26.87
N ILE A 88 13.23 9.38 -25.73
CA ILE A 88 12.28 10.48 -25.48
C ILE A 88 13.02 11.76 -25.10
N SER A 89 12.30 12.87 -24.90
CA SER A 89 12.92 14.12 -24.43
C SER A 89 13.13 14.12 -22.91
N GLN A 90 14.13 14.87 -22.42
CA GLN A 90 14.33 15.07 -20.98
C GLN A 90 13.11 15.75 -20.33
N SER A 91 12.41 16.63 -21.05
CA SER A 91 11.14 17.21 -20.59
C SER A 91 10.05 16.16 -20.41
N ALA A 92 9.99 15.13 -21.27
CA ALA A 92 9.04 14.04 -21.12
C ALA A 92 9.35 13.21 -19.86
N VAL A 93 10.63 12.97 -19.56
CA VAL A 93 11.02 12.31 -18.29
C VAL A 93 10.59 13.14 -17.09
N SER A 94 10.82 14.46 -17.12
CA SER A 94 10.35 15.36 -16.05
C SER A 94 8.83 15.32 -15.86
N GLN A 95 8.05 15.24 -16.95
CA GLN A 95 6.60 15.07 -16.88
C GLN A 95 6.19 13.69 -16.32
N LEU A 96 6.95 12.62 -16.62
CA LEU A 96 6.71 11.30 -16.04
C LEU A 96 6.96 11.31 -14.52
N GLU A 97 7.90 12.13 -14.05
CA GLU A 97 8.28 12.23 -12.63
C GLU A 97 7.36 13.14 -11.81
N SER A 98 6.46 13.88 -12.47
CA SER A 98 5.48 14.75 -11.80
C SER A 98 4.58 13.95 -10.84
N PRO A 99 4.22 14.49 -9.66
CA PRO A 99 3.36 13.82 -8.69
C PRO A 99 1.98 13.44 -9.24
N ASP A 100 1.47 14.18 -10.23
CA ASP A 100 0.18 13.91 -10.88
C ASP A 100 0.29 12.98 -12.10
N SER A 101 1.51 12.54 -12.42
CA SER A 101 1.76 11.73 -13.60
C SER A 101 1.31 10.29 -13.41
N ARG A 102 0.59 9.78 -14.40
CA ARG A 102 0.22 8.36 -14.49
C ARG A 102 0.74 7.79 -15.81
N PRO A 103 2.01 7.36 -15.86
CA PRO A 103 2.58 6.78 -17.06
C PRO A 103 1.74 5.60 -17.55
N GLN A 104 1.52 5.52 -18.86
CA GLN A 104 0.88 4.35 -19.46
C GLN A 104 1.64 3.08 -19.12
N LYS A 105 0.93 1.96 -18.99
CA LYS A 105 1.50 0.64 -18.63
C LYS A 105 2.78 0.33 -19.41
N ARG A 106 2.77 0.53 -20.73
CA ARG A 106 3.93 0.31 -21.60
C ARG A 106 5.14 1.20 -21.26
N THR A 107 4.93 2.45 -20.88
CA THR A 107 6.01 3.36 -20.47
C THR A 107 6.56 2.94 -19.11
N ARG A 108 5.67 2.55 -18.19
CA ARG A 108 6.03 2.04 -16.87
C ARG A 108 6.88 0.77 -16.96
N GLU A 109 6.52 -0.17 -17.83
CA GLU A 109 7.30 -1.39 -18.11
C GLU A 109 8.71 -1.07 -18.62
N LYS A 110 8.85 -0.10 -19.53
CA LYS A 110 10.17 0.32 -20.03
C LYS A 110 11.03 0.96 -18.94
N LEU A 111 10.44 1.84 -18.12
CA LEU A 111 11.12 2.45 -16.98
C LEU A 111 11.54 1.39 -15.96
N ALA A 112 10.65 0.44 -15.67
CA ALA A 112 10.89 -0.64 -14.73
C ALA A 112 12.05 -1.53 -15.18
N ALA A 113 12.07 -1.90 -16.47
CA ALA A 113 13.19 -2.63 -17.08
C ALA A 113 14.50 -1.85 -17.02
N LEU A 114 14.46 -0.53 -17.24
CA LEU A 114 15.65 0.33 -17.14
C LEU A 114 16.20 0.41 -15.71
N TYR A 115 15.32 0.46 -14.72
CA TYR A 115 15.70 0.53 -13.31
C TYR A 115 15.88 -0.84 -12.64
N GLY A 116 15.60 -1.94 -13.33
CA GLY A 116 15.65 -3.29 -12.76
C GLY A 116 14.71 -3.45 -11.57
N CYS A 117 13.46 -3.01 -11.74
CA CYS A 117 12.38 -3.09 -10.75
C CYS A 117 11.08 -3.57 -11.41
N GLN A 118 10.04 -3.81 -10.64
CA GLN A 118 8.69 -4.11 -11.13
C GLN A 118 7.94 -2.81 -11.46
N PRO A 119 7.10 -2.79 -12.51
CA PRO A 119 6.32 -1.61 -12.89
C PRO A 119 5.47 -1.04 -11.74
N GLU A 120 4.96 -1.90 -10.87
CA GLU A 120 4.13 -1.59 -9.72
C GLU A 120 4.90 -0.77 -8.67
N GLN A 121 6.23 -0.93 -8.60
CA GLN A 121 7.11 -0.18 -7.69
C GLN A 121 7.33 1.29 -8.12
N LEU A 122 6.86 1.70 -9.29
CA LEU A 122 7.06 3.06 -9.82
C LEU A 122 5.86 3.99 -9.60
N VAL A 123 4.75 3.46 -9.10
CA VAL A 123 3.51 4.21 -8.89
C VAL A 123 3.15 4.22 -7.42
N GLN A 124 2.75 5.37 -6.92
CA GLN A 124 2.18 5.48 -5.59
C GLN A 124 0.66 5.32 -5.75
N TYR A 125 0.10 4.24 -5.18
CA TYR A 125 -1.35 4.10 -5.08
C TYR A 125 -1.84 5.09 -3.99
N ARG A 126 -2.38 6.22 -4.41
CA ARG A 126 -3.11 7.17 -3.56
C ARG A 126 -4.57 7.19 -3.99
#